data_AF-A0A150QJG5-F1
#
_entry.id   AF-A0A150QJG5-F1
#
_cell.length_a   1.000
_cell.length_b   1.000
_cell.length_c   1.000
_cell.angle_alpha   90.00
_cell.angle_beta   90.00
_cell.angle_gamma   90.00
#
_symmetry.space_group_name_H-M   'P 1'
#
loop_
_entity.id
_entity.type
_entity.pdbx_description
1 polymer ?
#
loop_
_entity_poly.entity_id
_entity_poly.type
_entity_poly.pdbx_seq_one_letter_code
_entity_poly.pdbx_strand_id
1 'polypeptide(L)'
;MLGPSLRTGLLLLGALLATLPGCEEVDVFIPLPEQSGPAGVLDGTLTYSGPRPCTKDGRVVGAAIVLGFDTRLLPPPEGLGTSAASIDVIPGDELFGGLGAALDVAPDGALRCPAPDDPPVTVSATWRMSPLPAGTYQIRGFYDHDGNFDPTFSIANLPSRGDVAGGAIENAAEVLGGAAPRYREVTLAAPIPAMGARVSGIAVTLGLPLPLERPVFHVAEVLAPPSGVAQSAGEVVMASDFLLDVFSPANPAGTEASLLRLQLAAGVPRKEVASAAAPPLSLPVGGEAAPTLAYARQDVNGDGAIDGEDHVPDSALIPALFPMSVFSKLEGDDRLVGQAAPAVLIQGLTIYEDLVTTATLGAEPLEPKESAVIGVRPAALCMHPTDPAQGGVLVISRAQDGEGNDIIAAGDVAGVEEALSRQFGRAIEIVYGCLPEGRYALNLIYGTGQAWTVPNEAGVCAPSEPATSPAVCGARPRLESQDVVLRIGPPDDPAYCAEHPTPAICAP
;
A
#
# COMPACT_ATOMS: atom_id res chain seq x y z
N MET A 1 4.56 -69.90 47.24
CA MET A 1 4.69 -69.15 48.50
C MET A 1 4.10 -67.77 48.27
N LEU A 2 2.86 -67.63 48.74
CA LEU A 2 2.11 -66.38 48.85
C LEU A 2 2.53 -65.68 50.15
N GLY A 3 2.56 -64.35 50.15
CA GLY A 3 2.86 -63.54 51.33
C GLY A 3 2.89 -62.04 51.02
N PRO A 4 1.87 -61.24 51.42
CA PRO A 4 1.60 -59.89 50.89
C PRO A 4 1.93 -58.75 51.87
N SER A 5 1.83 -57.49 51.41
CA SER A 5 1.53 -56.35 52.28
C SER A 5 0.63 -55.34 51.58
N LEU A 6 -0.52 -55.10 52.21
CA LEU A 6 -1.58 -54.15 51.89
C LEU A 6 -1.51 -52.97 52.88
N ARG A 7 -1.84 -51.75 52.43
CA ARG A 7 -2.65 -50.71 53.12
C ARG A 7 -2.65 -49.46 52.23
N THR A 8 -3.68 -49.14 51.45
CA THR A 8 -5.00 -48.56 51.80
C THR A 8 -4.90 -47.21 52.51
N GLY A 9 -5.33 -46.14 51.83
CA GLY A 9 -5.57 -44.81 52.40
C GLY A 9 -6.31 -43.93 51.39
N LEU A 10 -7.59 -43.66 51.68
CA LEU A 10 -8.61 -43.08 50.83
C LEU A 10 -8.70 -41.55 51.02
N LEU A 11 -8.98 -40.81 49.93
CA LEU A 11 -9.76 -39.57 49.78
C LEU A 11 -9.95 -38.61 50.98
N LEU A 12 -9.62 -37.32 50.79
CA LEU A 12 -10.58 -36.22 50.99
C LEU A 12 -10.13 -34.86 50.42
N LEU A 13 -11.09 -34.25 49.73
CA LEU A 13 -11.28 -32.89 49.24
C LEU A 13 -10.61 -31.75 50.04
N GLY A 14 -10.08 -30.78 49.30
CA GLY A 14 -9.81 -29.42 49.78
C GLY A 14 -9.60 -28.47 48.60
N ALA A 15 -10.67 -27.83 48.16
CA ALA A 15 -10.65 -26.75 47.16
C ALA A 15 -10.39 -25.39 47.85
N LEU A 16 -9.55 -24.53 47.26
CA LEU A 16 -9.83 -23.12 46.87
C LEU A 16 -8.53 -22.28 46.66
N LEU A 17 -8.45 -21.70 45.45
CA LEU A 17 -8.03 -20.33 45.07
C LEU A 17 -6.60 -19.80 45.33
N ALA A 18 -5.93 -19.46 44.21
CA ALA A 18 -5.50 -18.10 43.79
C ALA A 18 -4.30 -18.22 42.80
N THR A 19 -4.51 -18.16 41.48
CA THR A 19 -4.35 -16.96 40.63
C THR A 19 -3.04 -16.19 40.84
N LEU A 20 -2.06 -16.48 39.99
CA LEU A 20 -1.09 -15.50 39.50
C LEU A 20 -1.09 -15.58 37.96
N PRO A 21 -1.21 -14.46 37.24
CA PRO A 21 -1.11 -14.44 35.79
C PRO A 21 0.35 -14.65 35.41
N GLY A 22 0.64 -15.82 34.84
CA GLY A 22 1.87 -16.01 34.07
C GLY A 22 1.75 -15.22 32.78
N CYS A 23 2.83 -14.58 32.38
CA CYS A 23 2.99 -13.94 31.08
C CYS A 23 2.71 -14.98 29.99
N GLU A 24 1.58 -14.86 29.29
CA GLU A 24 1.46 -15.43 27.95
C GLU A 24 2.20 -14.47 27.03
N GLU A 25 3.44 -14.82 26.70
CA GLU A 25 4.05 -14.39 25.45
C GLU A 25 3.09 -14.80 24.33
N VAL A 26 2.62 -13.82 23.54
CA VAL A 26 1.97 -14.14 22.29
C VAL A 26 3.06 -14.68 21.36
N ASP A 27 3.17 -16.00 21.28
CA ASP A 27 3.89 -16.67 20.21
C ASP A 27 3.15 -16.35 18.90
N VAL A 28 3.50 -15.22 18.28
CA VAL A 28 3.23 -15.02 16.85
C VAL A 28 4.26 -15.85 16.10
N PHE A 29 4.03 -17.16 16.07
CA PHE A 29 4.73 -18.07 15.18
C PHE A 29 4.25 -17.76 13.76
N ILE A 30 5.05 -17.01 13.01
CA ILE A 30 4.91 -16.93 11.56
C ILE A 30 5.38 -18.29 11.02
N PRO A 31 4.52 -19.18 10.51
CA PRO A 31 5.01 -20.30 9.73
C PRO A 31 5.60 -19.72 8.44
N LEU A 32 6.92 -19.52 8.43
CA LEU A 32 7.63 -19.40 7.16
C LEU A 32 7.28 -20.66 6.35
N PRO A 33 6.87 -20.54 5.07
CA PRO A 33 6.74 -21.73 4.24
C PRO A 33 8.06 -22.50 4.34
N GLU A 34 7.98 -23.83 4.48
CA GLU A 34 9.15 -24.71 4.44
C GLU A 34 9.84 -24.53 3.08
N GLN A 35 10.69 -23.51 2.95
CA GLN A 35 11.60 -23.38 1.83
C GLN A 35 12.78 -24.31 2.12
N SER A 36 12.53 -25.62 1.96
CA SER A 36 13.60 -26.61 1.92
C SER A 36 14.32 -26.43 0.57
N GLY A 37 15.49 -25.81 0.59
CA GLY A 37 16.30 -25.58 -0.61
C GLY A 37 17.44 -24.58 -0.39
N PRO A 38 18.37 -24.45 -1.35
CA PRO A 38 19.41 -23.44 -1.29
C PRO A 38 18.79 -22.04 -1.42
N ALA A 39 19.02 -21.19 -0.42
CA ALA A 39 18.46 -19.85 -0.35
C ALA A 39 19.54 -18.76 -0.39
N GLY A 40 19.16 -17.60 -0.89
CA GLY A 40 19.88 -16.35 -0.74
C GLY A 40 19.71 -15.77 0.66
N VAL A 41 20.77 -15.12 1.14
CA VAL A 41 20.82 -14.36 2.40
C VAL A 41 21.37 -12.98 2.09
N LEU A 42 20.68 -11.94 2.56
CA LEU A 42 21.17 -10.57 2.57
C LEU A 42 21.37 -10.15 4.02
N ASP A 43 22.48 -9.49 4.32
CA ASP A 43 22.76 -9.01 5.69
C ASP A 43 23.66 -7.78 5.70
N GLY A 44 23.63 -7.07 6.83
CA GLY A 44 24.50 -5.94 7.04
C GLY A 44 24.23 -5.19 8.33
N THR A 45 24.35 -3.86 8.25
CA THR A 45 24.21 -2.97 9.39
C THR A 45 23.10 -1.98 9.11
N LEU A 46 22.19 -1.83 10.07
CA LEU A 46 21.19 -0.78 10.09
C LEU A 46 21.69 0.32 11.01
N THR A 47 21.69 1.54 10.51
CA THR A 47 21.95 2.75 11.29
C THR A 47 20.68 3.56 11.37
N TYR A 48 20.22 3.78 12.59
CA TYR A 48 19.10 4.68 12.89
C TYR A 48 19.67 6.04 13.31
N SER A 49 19.12 7.12 12.75
CA SER A 49 19.43 8.50 13.14
C SER A 49 18.14 9.31 13.21
N GLY A 50 17.59 9.48 14.41
CA GLY A 50 16.28 10.11 14.57
C GLY A 50 15.93 10.40 16.03
N PRO A 51 14.65 10.69 16.33
CA PRO A 51 14.16 10.89 17.69
C PRO A 51 14.53 9.74 18.64
N ARG A 52 14.65 10.00 19.93
CA ARG A 52 14.78 8.91 20.92
C ARG A 52 13.50 8.07 20.93
N PRO A 53 13.53 6.77 21.25
CA PRO A 53 12.32 5.97 21.23
C PRO A 53 11.46 6.22 22.47
N CYS A 54 10.17 5.91 22.39
CA CYS A 54 9.34 5.78 23.58
C CYS A 54 9.72 4.51 24.38
N THR A 55 9.43 4.50 25.67
CA THR A 55 9.53 3.31 26.52
C THR A 55 8.21 3.03 27.21
N LYS A 56 7.91 1.75 27.44
CA LYS A 56 6.73 1.28 28.18
C LYS A 56 7.07 -0.03 28.86
N ASP A 57 6.64 -0.19 30.11
CA ASP A 57 6.89 -1.41 30.90
C ASP A 57 8.38 -1.81 30.97
N GLY A 58 9.28 -0.81 30.99
CA GLY A 58 10.73 -1.03 31.03
C GLY A 58 11.38 -1.44 29.70
N ARG A 59 10.63 -1.44 28.60
CA ARG A 59 11.09 -1.79 27.25
C ARG A 59 10.96 -0.63 26.29
N VAL A 60 11.78 -0.64 25.25
CA VAL A 60 11.67 0.27 24.11
C VAL A 60 10.46 -0.13 23.27
N VAL A 61 9.63 0.85 22.91
CA VAL A 61 8.46 0.65 22.04
C VAL A 61 8.90 0.55 20.58
N GLY A 62 8.30 -0.40 19.86
CA GLY A 62 8.47 -0.53 18.42
C GLY A 62 9.69 -1.34 17.99
N ALA A 63 9.94 -1.34 16.69
CA ALA A 63 11.00 -2.14 16.06
C ALA A 63 11.46 -1.50 14.74
N ALA A 64 12.70 -1.79 14.35
CA ALA A 64 13.17 -1.50 13.00
C ALA A 64 12.73 -2.63 12.07
N ILE A 65 11.98 -2.28 11.02
CA ILE A 65 11.49 -3.18 10.00
C ILE A 65 12.37 -3.03 8.76
N VAL A 66 12.98 -4.12 8.30
CA VAL A 66 13.82 -4.16 7.10
C VAL A 66 13.16 -5.03 6.06
N LEU A 67 12.84 -4.46 4.90
CA LEU A 67 12.06 -5.07 3.83
C LEU A 67 12.90 -5.19 2.56
N GLY A 68 12.89 -6.38 1.94
CA GLY A 68 13.56 -6.64 0.69
C GLY A 68 12.56 -6.75 -0.45
N PHE A 69 12.60 -5.83 -1.40
CA PHE A 69 11.72 -5.82 -2.57
C PHE A 69 12.48 -6.32 -3.79
N ASP A 70 11.91 -7.28 -4.52
CA ASP A 70 12.41 -7.65 -5.84
C ASP A 70 12.20 -6.45 -6.78
N THR A 71 13.22 -6.06 -7.55
CA THR A 71 13.13 -4.88 -8.44
C THR A 71 12.09 -5.02 -9.54
N ARG A 72 11.61 -6.25 -9.81
CA ARG A 72 10.49 -6.51 -10.72
C ARG A 72 9.13 -6.25 -10.07
N LEU A 73 9.09 -6.18 -8.74
CA LEU A 73 7.91 -6.04 -7.89
C LEU A 73 8.14 -4.96 -6.83
N LEU A 74 8.68 -3.80 -7.22
CA LEU A 74 8.77 -2.66 -6.31
C LEU A 74 7.37 -2.22 -5.90
N PRO A 75 7.17 -1.74 -4.66
CA PRO A 75 5.89 -1.20 -4.26
C PRO A 75 5.60 0.10 -5.02
N PRO A 76 4.32 0.50 -5.15
CA PRO A 76 3.98 1.83 -5.62
C PRO A 76 4.68 2.93 -4.81
N PRO A 77 5.04 4.07 -5.42
CA PRO A 77 4.74 4.44 -6.81
C PRO A 77 5.68 3.85 -7.86
N GLU A 78 6.80 3.22 -7.48
CA GLU A 78 7.84 2.78 -8.43
C GLU A 78 7.56 1.44 -9.10
N GLY A 79 6.52 0.72 -8.68
CA GLY A 79 6.14 -0.55 -9.28
C GLY A 79 4.77 -1.05 -8.81
N LEU A 80 4.56 -2.36 -8.98
CA LEU A 80 3.27 -3.03 -8.76
C LEU A 80 3.30 -4.07 -7.63
N GLY A 81 4.39 -4.15 -6.89
CA GLY A 81 4.53 -5.05 -5.76
C GLY A 81 3.59 -4.67 -4.63
N THR A 82 2.96 -5.67 -4.02
CA THR A 82 2.07 -5.49 -2.87
C THR A 82 2.69 -5.99 -1.57
N SER A 83 3.87 -6.61 -1.63
CA SER A 83 4.56 -7.18 -0.48
C SER A 83 6.07 -7.23 -0.71
N ALA A 84 6.82 -7.28 0.40
CA ALA A 84 8.24 -7.55 0.36
C ALA A 84 8.49 -9.05 0.09
N ALA A 85 9.58 -9.36 -0.62
CA ALA A 85 10.02 -10.73 -0.85
C ALA A 85 10.51 -11.41 0.45
N SER A 86 11.03 -10.62 1.41
CA SER A 86 11.40 -11.07 2.74
C SER A 86 11.50 -9.87 3.70
N ILE A 87 11.46 -10.16 5.00
CA ILE A 87 11.42 -9.19 6.10
C ILE A 87 12.41 -9.62 7.19
N ASP A 88 13.05 -8.64 7.82
CA ASP A 88 13.74 -8.79 9.10
C ASP A 88 13.25 -7.73 10.08
N VAL A 89 13.26 -8.06 11.38
CA VAL A 89 12.74 -7.20 12.45
C VAL A 89 13.76 -7.12 13.57
N ILE A 90 14.22 -5.90 13.87
CA ILE A 90 15.14 -5.62 14.97
C ILE A 90 14.33 -4.98 16.10
N PRO A 91 14.13 -5.66 17.24
CA PRO A 91 13.40 -5.08 18.37
C PRO A 91 14.04 -3.78 18.86
N GLY A 92 13.23 -2.83 19.32
CA GLY A 92 13.73 -1.57 19.88
C GLY A 92 14.75 -1.77 21.01
N ASP A 93 14.53 -2.77 21.88
CA ASP A 93 15.45 -3.12 22.97
C ASP A 93 16.84 -3.54 22.45
N GLU A 94 16.90 -4.17 21.28
CA GLU A 94 18.16 -4.54 20.63
C GLU A 94 18.81 -3.31 19.98
N LEU A 95 18.06 -2.58 19.17
CA LEU A 95 18.56 -1.42 18.42
C LEU A 95 19.10 -0.32 19.35
N PHE A 96 18.41 -0.05 20.45
CA PHE A 96 18.74 1.01 21.39
C PHE A 96 19.45 0.52 22.66
N GLY A 97 19.80 -0.78 22.75
CA GLY A 97 20.42 -1.37 23.94
C GLY A 97 21.72 -0.69 24.37
N GLY A 98 22.43 -0.05 23.44
CA GLY A 98 23.65 0.73 23.71
C GLY A 98 23.42 2.06 24.46
N LEU A 99 22.19 2.57 24.52
CA LEU A 99 21.88 3.84 25.19
C LEU A 99 21.83 3.70 26.71
N GLY A 100 21.49 2.52 27.25
CA GLY A 100 21.47 2.24 28.68
C GLY A 100 20.72 3.30 29.49
N ALA A 101 21.44 4.00 30.37
CA ALA A 101 20.88 5.03 31.25
C ALA A 101 20.35 6.29 30.53
N ALA A 102 20.58 6.43 29.22
CA ALA A 102 20.03 7.53 28.43
C ALA A 102 18.58 7.30 27.97
N LEU A 103 18.04 6.09 28.16
CA LEU A 103 16.62 5.77 27.95
C LEU A 103 15.80 6.30 29.13
N ASP A 104 14.74 7.08 28.84
CA ASP A 104 13.80 7.55 29.85
C ASP A 104 12.76 6.46 30.12
N VAL A 105 12.95 5.72 31.21
CA VAL A 105 12.07 4.62 31.64
C VAL A 105 11.26 5.05 32.85
N ALA A 106 9.93 4.93 32.75
CA ALA A 106 9.04 5.22 33.87
C ALA A 106 9.11 4.12 34.94
N PRO A 107 9.31 4.44 36.23
CA PRO A 107 9.34 3.44 37.31
C PRO A 107 8.04 2.63 37.47
N ASP A 108 6.92 3.20 37.02
CA ASP A 108 5.57 2.60 37.07
C ASP A 108 5.18 1.87 35.77
N GLY A 109 6.09 1.77 34.80
CA GLY A 109 5.85 1.14 33.50
C GLY A 109 5.01 1.97 32.53
N ALA A 110 4.62 3.20 32.91
CA ALA A 110 3.86 4.07 32.02
C ALA A 110 4.61 4.38 30.71
N LEU A 111 3.86 4.58 29.63
CA LEU A 111 4.41 5.04 28.36
C LEU A 111 5.10 6.40 28.56
N ARG A 112 6.38 6.48 28.19
CA ARG A 112 7.14 7.73 28.13
C ARG A 112 7.75 7.90 26.76
N CYS A 113 7.46 9.04 26.16
CA CYS A 113 8.07 9.45 24.90
C CYS A 113 8.93 10.69 25.15
N PRO A 114 10.07 10.83 24.45
CA PRO A 114 10.90 12.03 24.54
C PRO A 114 10.12 13.27 24.11
N ALA A 115 10.57 14.43 24.56
CA ALA A 115 10.03 15.69 24.09
C ALA A 115 10.42 15.91 22.61
N PRO A 116 9.60 16.60 21.79
CA PRO A 116 9.90 16.82 20.38
C PRO A 116 11.23 17.55 20.11
N ASP A 117 11.72 18.32 21.08
CA ASP A 117 12.97 19.09 21.03
C ASP A 117 14.19 18.34 21.60
N ASP A 118 14.00 17.10 22.07
CA ASP A 118 15.10 16.28 22.53
C ASP A 118 16.10 15.98 21.40
N PRO A 119 17.41 15.98 21.70
CA PRO A 119 18.42 15.74 20.69
C PRO A 119 18.27 14.34 20.07
N PRO A 120 18.45 14.22 18.74
CA PRO A 120 18.36 12.93 18.07
C PRO A 120 19.51 12.01 18.52
N VAL A 121 19.30 10.71 18.35
CA VAL A 121 20.30 9.67 18.63
C VAL A 121 20.70 8.94 17.37
N THR A 122 21.94 8.48 17.34
CA THR A 122 22.43 7.57 16.31
C THR A 122 22.81 6.25 16.96
N VAL A 123 22.15 5.17 16.53
CA VAL A 123 22.41 3.80 17.00
C VAL A 123 22.54 2.86 15.82
N SER A 124 23.06 1.66 16.03
CA SER A 124 23.18 0.68 14.95
C SER A 124 23.02 -0.75 15.47
N ALA A 125 22.46 -1.60 14.62
CA ALA A 125 22.28 -3.02 14.86
C ALA A 125 22.57 -3.81 13.58
N THR A 126 22.74 -5.13 13.72
CA THR A 126 22.86 -6.03 12.58
C THR A 126 21.49 -6.48 12.13
N TRP A 127 21.31 -6.69 10.83
CA TRP A 127 20.10 -7.28 10.27
C TRP A 127 20.46 -8.41 9.31
N ARG A 128 19.53 -9.35 9.13
CA ARG A 128 19.66 -10.49 8.24
C ARG A 128 18.30 -10.92 7.69
N MET A 129 18.22 -11.01 6.37
CA MET A 129 17.02 -11.38 5.64
C MET A 129 17.22 -12.67 4.84
N SER A 130 16.30 -13.61 5.02
CA SER A 130 16.27 -14.90 4.33
C SER A 130 14.95 -15.62 4.60
N PRO A 131 14.53 -16.59 3.76
CA PRO A 131 15.15 -16.99 2.49
C PRO A 131 14.80 -16.02 1.34
N LEU A 132 15.72 -15.85 0.39
CA LEU A 132 15.49 -15.09 -0.83
C LEU A 132 15.83 -15.94 -2.08
N PRO A 133 14.99 -15.92 -3.14
CA PRO A 133 15.37 -16.51 -4.42
C PRO A 133 16.49 -15.73 -5.11
N ALA A 134 16.96 -16.21 -6.26
CA ALA A 134 17.80 -15.40 -7.13
C ALA A 134 16.99 -14.22 -7.68
N GLY A 135 17.62 -13.05 -7.75
CA GLY A 135 16.96 -11.81 -8.14
C GLY A 135 17.80 -10.59 -7.83
N THR A 136 17.29 -9.42 -8.18
CA THR A 136 17.86 -8.13 -7.78
C THR A 136 16.89 -7.47 -6.81
N TYR A 137 17.41 -6.93 -5.71
CA TYR A 137 16.63 -6.43 -4.60
C TYR A 137 16.95 -4.98 -4.25
N GLN A 138 15.93 -4.23 -3.85
CA GLN A 138 16.06 -2.99 -3.09
C GLN A 138 15.73 -3.25 -1.63
N ILE A 139 16.57 -2.73 -0.73
CA ILE A 139 16.34 -2.81 0.71
C ILE A 139 15.80 -1.48 1.20
N ARG A 140 14.58 -1.50 1.72
CA ARG A 140 13.91 -0.35 2.33
C ARG A 140 13.56 -0.70 3.76
N GLY A 141 13.29 0.30 4.60
CA GLY A 141 12.90 0.03 5.97
C GLY A 141 12.41 1.26 6.69
N PHE A 142 11.91 1.04 7.90
CA PHE A 142 11.52 2.10 8.80
C PHE A 142 11.61 1.63 10.24
N TYR A 143 11.67 2.57 11.16
CA TYR A 143 11.45 2.32 12.57
C TYR A 143 10.01 2.64 12.91
N ASP A 144 9.25 1.63 13.31
CA ASP A 144 7.91 1.77 13.89
C ASP A 144 8.06 2.41 15.26
N HIS A 145 7.67 3.68 15.39
CA HIS A 145 7.97 4.46 16.58
C HIS A 145 6.95 4.25 17.71
N ASP A 146 5.70 3.96 17.35
CA ASP A 146 4.59 3.84 18.28
C ASP A 146 4.14 2.39 18.52
N GLY A 147 4.72 1.44 17.80
CA GLY A 147 4.49 0.01 18.00
C GLY A 147 3.20 -0.48 17.34
N ASN A 148 2.71 0.23 16.32
CA ASN A 148 1.43 -0.05 15.68
C ASN A 148 1.55 -0.91 14.41
N PHE A 149 2.78 -1.25 13.99
CA PHE A 149 3.01 -2.06 12.80
C PHE A 149 2.64 -3.53 13.02
N ASP A 150 1.87 -4.08 12.08
CA ASP A 150 1.59 -5.51 12.00
C ASP A 150 1.75 -5.99 10.55
N PRO A 151 2.71 -6.89 10.27
CA PRO A 151 2.96 -7.35 8.90
C PRO A 151 1.83 -8.25 8.35
N THR A 152 0.89 -8.68 9.19
CA THR A 152 -0.17 -9.63 8.81
C THR A 152 -1.47 -8.96 8.42
N PHE A 153 -1.68 -7.68 8.77
CA PHE A 153 -2.90 -6.95 8.45
C PHE A 153 -2.59 -5.75 7.54
N SER A 154 -3.23 -5.66 6.38
CA SER A 154 -2.99 -4.56 5.43
C SER A 154 -3.29 -3.17 6.01
N ILE A 155 -4.22 -3.10 6.97
CA ILE A 155 -4.54 -1.87 7.72
C ILE A 155 -3.46 -1.43 8.71
N ALA A 156 -2.37 -2.19 8.89
CA ALA A 156 -1.29 -1.94 9.85
C ALA A 156 0.11 -2.30 9.30
N ASN A 157 0.24 -2.75 8.04
CA ASN A 157 1.49 -3.25 7.48
C ASN A 157 2.33 -2.19 6.75
N LEU A 158 2.06 -0.90 6.98
CA LEU A 158 2.78 0.21 6.38
C LEU A 158 3.10 1.25 7.45
N PRO A 159 4.20 2.01 7.29
CA PRO A 159 4.59 3.00 8.27
C PRO A 159 3.56 4.14 8.37
N SER A 160 3.49 4.72 9.55
CA SER A 160 2.58 5.78 9.94
C SER A 160 3.33 7.09 10.24
N ARG A 161 2.60 8.13 10.64
CA ARG A 161 3.20 9.42 10.95
C ARG A 161 4.13 9.31 12.15
N GLY A 162 5.35 9.82 12.01
CA GLY A 162 6.36 9.81 13.07
C GLY A 162 7.33 8.63 12.99
N ASP A 163 7.01 7.60 12.20
CA ASP A 163 7.95 6.54 11.88
C ASP A 163 9.15 7.09 11.12
N VAL A 164 10.31 6.45 11.28
CA VAL A 164 11.56 6.93 10.68
C VAL A 164 11.95 6.01 9.53
N ALA A 165 11.69 6.45 8.31
CA ALA A 165 11.95 5.69 7.09
C ALA A 165 13.40 5.80 6.60
N GLY A 166 13.74 4.89 5.70
CA GLY A 166 14.99 4.90 4.95
C GLY A 166 15.25 3.59 4.19
N GLY A 167 16.51 3.26 3.97
CA GLY A 167 16.90 2.08 3.20
C GLY A 167 18.38 2.02 2.88
N ALA A 168 18.74 1.09 1.99
CA ALA A 168 20.06 1.03 1.39
C ALA A 168 20.12 2.02 0.21
N ILE A 169 20.59 3.25 0.46
CA ILE A 169 20.61 4.34 -0.51
C ILE A 169 22.04 4.77 -0.87
N GLU A 170 22.24 5.17 -2.12
CA GLU A 170 23.55 5.61 -2.64
C GLU A 170 23.77 7.12 -2.53
N ASN A 171 22.71 7.90 -2.30
CA ASN A 171 22.71 9.36 -2.34
C ASN A 171 22.28 10.01 -1.01
N ALA A 172 22.62 9.41 0.12
CA ALA A 172 22.17 9.85 1.45
C ALA A 172 22.36 11.36 1.72
N ALA A 173 23.48 11.96 1.28
CA ALA A 173 23.72 13.39 1.45
C ALA A 173 22.75 14.29 0.64
N GLU A 174 22.37 13.86 -0.56
CA GLU A 174 21.41 14.57 -1.42
C GLU A 174 19.99 14.42 -0.85
N VAL A 175 19.64 13.24 -0.33
CA VAL A 175 18.34 12.97 0.31
C VAL A 175 18.15 13.84 1.57
N LEU A 176 19.20 14.02 2.36
CA LEU A 176 19.17 14.98 3.49
C LEU A 176 18.95 16.43 3.03
N GLY A 177 19.27 16.75 1.78
CA GLY A 177 18.98 18.03 1.13
C GLY A 177 17.61 18.09 0.44
N GLY A 178 16.80 17.03 0.51
CA GLY A 178 15.46 16.96 -0.08
C GLY A 178 15.36 16.22 -1.42
N ALA A 179 16.45 15.64 -1.94
CA ALA A 179 16.39 14.85 -3.17
C ALA A 179 15.68 13.50 -2.96
N ALA A 180 15.15 12.91 -4.03
CA ALA A 180 14.59 11.56 -3.99
C ALA A 180 15.68 10.49 -3.69
N PRO A 181 15.37 9.43 -2.93
CA PRO A 181 16.32 8.36 -2.62
C PRO A 181 16.63 7.49 -3.84
N ARG A 182 17.92 7.29 -4.11
CA ARG A 182 18.43 6.29 -5.06
C ARG A 182 18.79 5.03 -4.30
N TYR A 183 17.89 4.05 -4.34
CA TYR A 183 18.10 2.76 -3.69
C TYR A 183 19.16 1.93 -4.42
N ARG A 184 20.09 1.37 -3.67
CA ARG A 184 21.10 0.46 -4.16
C ARG A 184 20.45 -0.86 -4.56
N GLU A 185 20.74 -1.33 -5.76
CA GLU A 185 20.37 -2.66 -6.22
C GLU A 185 21.36 -3.71 -5.70
N VAL A 186 20.82 -4.79 -5.11
CA VAL A 186 21.60 -5.90 -4.56
C VAL A 186 21.22 -7.19 -5.27
N THR A 187 22.16 -7.78 -6.01
CA THR A 187 21.90 -8.98 -6.81
C THR A 187 22.30 -10.27 -6.11
N LEU A 188 21.37 -11.22 -6.04
CA LEU A 188 21.60 -12.63 -5.77
C LEU A 188 21.60 -13.39 -7.10
N ALA A 189 22.79 -13.77 -7.58
CA ALA A 189 22.96 -14.36 -8.91
C ALA A 189 22.25 -15.71 -9.06
N ALA A 190 21.62 -15.91 -10.22
CA ALA A 190 21.05 -17.20 -10.62
C ALA A 190 22.11 -18.09 -11.30
N PRO A 191 22.07 -19.43 -11.08
CA PRO A 191 21.28 -20.12 -10.06
C PRO A 191 21.90 -19.95 -8.66
N ILE A 192 21.06 -19.96 -7.61
CA ILE A 192 21.56 -20.05 -6.23
C ILE A 192 22.33 -21.39 -6.07
N PRO A 193 23.60 -21.39 -5.65
CA PRO A 193 24.37 -22.61 -5.45
C PRO A 193 23.73 -23.51 -4.38
N ALA A 194 23.98 -24.83 -4.42
CA ALA A 194 23.41 -25.78 -3.44
C ALA A 194 23.69 -25.45 -1.96
N MET A 195 24.77 -24.71 -1.70
CA MET A 195 25.15 -24.23 -0.35
C MET A 195 24.49 -22.91 0.06
N GLY A 196 23.63 -22.35 -0.78
CA GLY A 196 23.08 -21.00 -0.65
C GLY A 196 24.00 -19.92 -1.24
N ALA A 197 23.51 -18.69 -1.26
CA ALA A 197 24.27 -17.50 -1.62
C ALA A 197 24.12 -16.45 -0.51
N ARG A 198 25.16 -15.66 -0.26
CA ARG A 198 25.12 -14.60 0.77
C ARG A 198 25.77 -13.33 0.24
N VAL A 199 25.09 -12.20 0.40
CA VAL A 199 25.64 -10.86 0.18
C VAL A 199 25.59 -10.11 1.50
N SER A 200 26.77 -9.71 1.99
CA SER A 200 26.93 -9.07 3.31
C SER A 200 27.44 -7.64 3.18
N GLY A 201 27.38 -6.89 4.28
CA GLY A 201 27.90 -5.52 4.35
C GLY A 201 26.98 -4.49 3.67
N ILE A 202 25.69 -4.78 3.61
CA ILE A 202 24.69 -3.86 3.07
C ILE A 202 24.35 -2.85 4.17
N ALA A 203 24.70 -1.58 3.95
CA ALA A 203 24.37 -0.50 4.87
C ALA A 203 22.93 -0.04 4.62
N VAL A 204 22.11 -0.03 5.66
CA VAL A 204 20.76 0.55 5.69
C VAL A 204 20.78 1.75 6.61
N THR A 205 20.26 2.89 6.17
CA THR A 205 20.13 4.09 7.00
C THR A 205 18.68 4.47 7.13
N LEU A 206 18.20 4.59 8.36
CA LEU A 206 16.90 5.15 8.72
C LEU A 206 17.11 6.54 9.30
N GLY A 207 16.47 7.55 8.73
CA GLY A 207 16.66 8.92 9.22
C GLY A 207 15.69 9.96 8.68
N LEU A 208 14.63 9.53 8.00
CA LEU A 208 13.59 10.41 7.48
C LEU A 208 12.29 10.21 8.28
N PRO A 209 11.97 11.08 9.25
CA PRO A 209 10.67 11.06 9.92
C PRO A 209 9.55 11.28 8.90
N LEU A 210 8.56 10.41 8.90
CA LEU A 210 7.42 10.50 7.99
C LEU A 210 6.42 11.53 8.52
N PRO A 211 6.10 12.58 7.73
CA PRO A 211 5.25 13.66 8.21
C PRO A 211 3.75 13.36 8.11
N LEU A 212 3.37 12.37 7.30
CA LEU A 212 1.99 12.05 6.98
C LEU A 212 1.53 10.80 7.72
N GLU A 213 0.24 10.76 8.03
CA GLU A 213 -0.43 9.51 8.35
C GLU A 213 -0.77 8.78 7.03
N ARG A 214 -1.07 7.49 7.09
CA ARG A 214 -1.62 6.78 5.94
C ARG A 214 -2.93 7.45 5.48
N PRO A 215 -3.23 7.46 4.18
CA PRO A 215 -4.41 8.14 3.64
C PRO A 215 -5.68 7.34 3.95
N VAL A 216 -6.07 7.12 5.20
CA VAL A 216 -7.33 6.44 5.54
C VAL A 216 -8.47 7.19 4.85
N PHE A 217 -9.29 6.49 4.06
CA PHE A 217 -10.39 7.09 3.31
C PHE A 217 -11.60 6.16 3.21
N HIS A 218 -12.71 6.72 2.75
CA HIS A 218 -13.84 5.96 2.23
C HIS A 218 -14.47 6.67 1.04
N VAL A 219 -15.18 5.93 0.18
CA VAL A 219 -16.00 6.51 -0.88
C VAL A 219 -17.25 7.13 -0.24
N ALA A 220 -17.32 8.46 -0.25
CA ALA A 220 -18.44 9.21 0.32
C ALA A 220 -19.61 9.31 -0.66
N GLU A 221 -19.31 9.56 -1.94
CA GLU A 221 -20.32 9.78 -2.97
C GLU A 221 -19.79 9.40 -4.36
N VAL A 222 -20.70 9.00 -5.26
CA VAL A 222 -20.45 8.94 -6.71
C VAL A 222 -21.06 10.18 -7.33
N LEU A 223 -20.24 11.07 -7.87
CA LEU A 223 -20.67 12.40 -8.30
C LEU A 223 -21.28 12.32 -9.70
N ALA A 224 -22.57 12.63 -9.81
CA ALA A 224 -23.34 12.74 -11.07
C ALA A 224 -22.96 11.63 -12.07
N PRO A 225 -23.28 10.36 -11.77
CA PRO A 225 -22.77 9.23 -12.53
C PRO A 225 -23.16 9.35 -14.01
N PRO A 226 -22.19 9.16 -14.93
CA PRO A 226 -22.45 9.16 -16.37
C PRO A 226 -23.29 7.94 -16.77
N SER A 227 -23.72 7.92 -18.04
CA SER A 227 -24.38 6.73 -18.59
C SER A 227 -23.46 5.49 -18.50
N GLY A 228 -24.05 4.30 -18.33
CA GLY A 228 -23.28 3.07 -18.13
C GLY A 228 -22.69 2.87 -16.73
N VAL A 229 -23.07 3.71 -15.76
CA VAL A 229 -22.73 3.54 -14.34
C VAL A 229 -23.96 3.17 -13.53
N ALA A 230 -23.83 2.10 -12.74
CA ALA A 230 -24.82 1.73 -11.73
C ALA A 230 -24.19 1.75 -10.33
N GLN A 231 -24.90 2.28 -9.34
CA GLN A 231 -24.43 2.32 -7.96
C GLN A 231 -25.34 1.46 -7.07
N SER A 232 -24.71 0.68 -6.19
CA SER A 232 -25.38 -0.02 -5.09
C SER A 232 -24.59 0.17 -3.80
N ALA A 233 -25.13 -0.30 -2.67
CA ALA A 233 -24.44 -0.21 -1.39
C ALA A 233 -23.12 -1.01 -1.45
N GLY A 234 -21.98 -0.32 -1.35
CA GLY A 234 -20.64 -0.93 -1.35
C GLY A 234 -20.09 -1.31 -2.72
N GLU A 235 -20.78 -1.04 -3.83
CA GLU A 235 -20.29 -1.37 -5.17
C GLU A 235 -20.70 -0.30 -6.18
N VAL A 236 -19.71 0.20 -6.92
CA VAL A 236 -19.89 1.09 -8.08
C VAL A 236 -19.59 0.27 -9.33
N VAL A 237 -20.54 0.15 -10.24
CA VAL A 237 -20.42 -0.65 -11.47
C VAL A 237 -20.24 0.28 -12.66
N MET A 238 -19.20 0.03 -13.46
CA MET A 238 -18.92 0.69 -14.74
C MET A 238 -18.94 -0.37 -15.85
N ALA A 239 -19.60 -0.10 -16.97
CA ALA A 239 -19.61 -1.00 -18.13
C ALA A 239 -18.18 -1.23 -18.67
N SER A 240 -17.89 -2.42 -19.19
CA SER A 240 -16.55 -2.74 -19.73
C SER A 240 -16.22 -1.99 -21.03
N ASP A 241 -17.22 -1.51 -21.76
CA ASP A 241 -17.08 -0.71 -22.98
C ASP A 241 -17.37 0.78 -22.77
N PHE A 242 -17.22 1.25 -21.51
CA PHE A 242 -17.56 2.61 -21.07
C PHE A 242 -17.11 3.67 -22.07
N LEU A 243 -18.06 4.50 -22.53
CA LEU A 243 -17.84 5.58 -23.48
C LEU A 243 -17.84 6.92 -22.73
N LEU A 244 -16.76 7.69 -22.88
CA LEU A 244 -16.72 9.08 -22.42
C LEU A 244 -17.62 9.92 -23.33
N ASP A 245 -18.49 10.75 -22.75
CA ASP A 245 -19.32 11.66 -23.55
C ASP A 245 -18.43 12.68 -24.29
N VAL A 246 -17.48 13.29 -23.58
CA VAL A 246 -16.43 14.16 -24.14
C VAL A 246 -15.10 13.95 -23.41
N PHE A 247 -14.00 13.91 -24.16
CA PHE A 247 -12.64 13.89 -23.65
C PHE A 247 -11.79 14.88 -24.46
N SER A 248 -11.56 16.06 -23.90
CA SER A 248 -10.86 17.13 -24.59
C SER A 248 -10.09 18.03 -23.63
N PRO A 249 -8.77 18.21 -23.82
CA PRO A 249 -7.99 19.19 -23.06
C PRO A 249 -8.51 20.63 -23.21
N ALA A 250 -9.24 20.93 -24.30
CA ALA A 250 -9.87 22.24 -24.51
C ALA A 250 -11.20 22.40 -23.75
N ASN A 251 -11.77 21.30 -23.22
CA ASN A 251 -12.99 21.27 -22.43
C ASN A 251 -12.77 20.46 -21.13
N PRO A 252 -11.96 20.95 -20.18
CA PRO A 252 -11.68 20.26 -18.92
C PRO A 252 -12.96 20.01 -18.10
N ALA A 253 -13.92 20.94 -18.07
CA ALA A 253 -15.17 20.75 -17.34
C ALA A 253 -16.03 19.63 -17.94
N GLY A 254 -16.12 19.54 -19.27
CA GLY A 254 -16.81 18.44 -19.94
C GLY A 254 -16.10 17.11 -19.76
N THR A 255 -14.77 17.12 -19.85
CA THR A 255 -13.94 15.93 -19.61
C THR A 255 -14.16 15.40 -18.21
N GLU A 256 -14.11 16.27 -17.20
CA GLU A 256 -14.40 15.90 -15.82
C GLU A 256 -15.80 15.31 -15.65
N ALA A 257 -16.82 15.94 -16.25
CA ALA A 257 -18.20 15.48 -16.17
C ALA A 257 -18.45 14.12 -16.84
N SER A 258 -17.61 13.75 -17.82
CA SER A 258 -17.70 12.47 -18.54
C SER A 258 -17.07 11.30 -17.77
N LEU A 259 -16.18 11.60 -16.81
CA LEU A 259 -15.55 10.57 -15.99
C LEU A 259 -16.53 10.01 -14.95
N LEU A 260 -16.40 8.73 -14.63
CA LEU A 260 -16.93 8.22 -13.37
C LEU A 260 -16.16 8.87 -12.21
N ARG A 261 -16.81 9.77 -11.47
CA ARG A 261 -16.18 10.50 -10.36
C ARG A 261 -16.57 9.94 -9.00
N LEU A 262 -15.55 9.61 -8.21
CA LEU A 262 -15.69 9.19 -6.83
C LEU A 262 -15.24 10.32 -5.92
N GLN A 263 -16.12 10.81 -5.04
CA GLN A 263 -15.71 11.67 -3.94
C GLN A 263 -15.27 10.78 -2.77
N LEU A 264 -14.00 10.90 -2.41
CA LEU A 264 -13.41 10.23 -1.27
C LEU A 264 -13.37 11.20 -0.09
N ALA A 265 -13.78 10.77 1.09
CA ALA A 265 -13.62 11.54 2.32
C ALA A 265 -12.52 10.92 3.18
N ALA A 266 -11.72 11.77 3.81
CA ALA A 266 -10.67 11.34 4.72
C ALA A 266 -11.26 10.68 5.97
N GLY A 267 -10.62 9.62 6.45
CA GLY A 267 -11.06 8.81 7.57
C GLY A 267 -12.27 7.92 7.24
N VAL A 268 -13.12 7.73 8.24
CA VAL A 268 -14.35 6.91 8.18
C VAL A 268 -15.58 7.77 8.48
N PRO A 269 -16.80 7.35 8.09
CA PRO A 269 -18.03 8.08 8.44
C PRO A 269 -18.15 8.31 9.95
N ARG A 270 -18.74 9.44 10.36
CA ARG A 270 -18.89 9.82 11.79
C ARG A 270 -19.50 8.72 12.67
N LYS A 271 -20.40 7.90 12.12
CA LYS A 271 -21.04 6.76 12.82
C LYS A 271 -20.06 5.63 13.16
N GLU A 272 -18.94 5.53 12.45
CA GLU A 272 -17.95 4.46 12.55
C GLU A 272 -16.70 4.85 13.36
N VAL A 273 -16.46 6.15 13.58
CA VAL A 273 -15.23 6.68 14.22
C VAL A 273 -14.92 6.00 15.56
N ALA A 274 -15.92 5.83 16.43
CA ALA A 274 -15.70 5.21 17.75
C ALA A 274 -15.28 3.74 17.64
N SER A 275 -15.84 2.98 16.69
CA SER A 275 -15.48 1.58 16.44
C SER A 275 -14.13 1.46 15.75
N ALA A 276 -13.82 2.37 14.83
CA ALA A 276 -12.58 2.40 14.09
C ALA A 276 -11.37 2.75 14.96
N ALA A 277 -11.52 3.69 15.90
CA ALA A 277 -10.46 4.10 16.82
C ALA A 277 -10.22 3.09 17.96
N ALA A 278 -11.16 2.19 18.21
CA ALA A 278 -11.05 1.19 19.27
C ALA A 278 -10.24 -0.04 18.82
N PRO A 279 -9.56 -0.74 19.74
CA PRO A 279 -9.01 -2.06 19.45
C PRO A 279 -10.09 -3.05 18.96
N PRO A 280 -9.76 -3.97 18.05
CA PRO A 280 -8.41 -4.21 17.52
C PRO A 280 -8.06 -3.37 16.28
N LEU A 281 -8.94 -2.49 15.79
CA LEU A 281 -8.69 -1.73 14.57
C LEU A 281 -7.70 -0.58 14.78
N SER A 282 -7.86 0.16 15.88
CA SER A 282 -6.94 1.23 16.31
C SER A 282 -6.60 2.22 15.18
N LEU A 283 -7.55 2.50 14.28
CA LEU A 283 -7.31 3.41 13.16
C LEU A 283 -7.06 4.82 13.69
N PRO A 284 -6.16 5.60 13.04
CA PRO A 284 -5.83 6.97 13.43
C PRO A 284 -6.96 7.95 13.05
N VAL A 285 -8.17 7.70 13.53
CA VAL A 285 -9.38 8.49 13.28
C VAL A 285 -9.96 8.99 14.61
N GLY A 286 -10.63 10.13 14.59
CA GLY A 286 -11.30 10.67 15.78
C GLY A 286 -10.40 11.40 16.80
N GLY A 287 -9.17 11.73 16.42
CA GLY A 287 -8.31 12.65 17.18
C GLY A 287 -8.83 14.09 17.17
N GLU A 288 -8.10 15.00 17.83
CA GLU A 288 -8.46 16.43 17.89
C GLU A 288 -8.46 17.10 16.51
N ALA A 289 -7.58 16.66 15.61
CA ALA A 289 -7.54 17.11 14.22
C ALA A 289 -8.39 16.20 13.32
N ALA A 290 -9.17 16.81 12.43
CA ALA A 290 -9.89 16.07 11.40
C ALA A 290 -8.89 15.36 10.46
N PRO A 291 -9.17 14.12 10.02
CA PRO A 291 -8.40 13.46 8.98
C PRO A 291 -8.38 14.32 7.71
N THR A 292 -7.23 14.36 7.04
CA THR A 292 -7.06 15.06 5.76
C THR A 292 -6.28 14.19 4.78
N LEU A 293 -6.47 14.47 3.50
CA LEU A 293 -5.69 13.94 2.39
C LEU A 293 -4.69 15.01 1.95
N ALA A 294 -3.41 14.66 1.97
CA ALA A 294 -2.33 15.56 1.56
C ALA A 294 -2.13 15.46 0.04
N TYR A 295 -2.01 16.61 -0.62
CA TYR A 295 -1.74 16.67 -2.04
C TYR A 295 -0.31 17.11 -2.31
N ALA A 296 0.29 16.53 -3.35
CA ALA A 296 1.58 16.96 -3.87
C ALA A 296 1.61 16.67 -5.37
N ARG A 297 2.44 17.40 -6.12
CA ARG A 297 2.73 17.02 -7.50
C ARG A 297 3.70 15.83 -7.50
N GLN A 298 3.55 14.96 -8.49
CA GLN A 298 4.49 13.86 -8.73
C GLN A 298 5.63 14.38 -9.62
N ASP A 299 6.84 13.91 -9.38
CA ASP A 299 7.95 13.99 -10.34
C ASP A 299 7.88 12.72 -11.18
N VAL A 300 7.17 12.77 -12.31
CA VAL A 300 6.89 11.57 -13.13
C VAL A 300 8.02 11.24 -14.09
N ASN A 301 8.81 12.26 -14.47
CA ASN A 301 9.93 12.09 -15.38
C ASN A 301 11.23 11.70 -14.65
N GLY A 302 11.26 11.84 -13.32
CA GLY A 302 12.35 11.45 -12.42
C GLY A 302 13.57 12.37 -12.50
N ASP A 303 13.40 13.62 -12.92
CA ASP A 303 14.50 14.58 -13.08
C ASP A 303 14.80 15.39 -11.81
N GLY A 304 13.97 15.24 -10.78
CA GLY A 304 14.09 15.93 -9.48
C GLY A 304 13.50 17.35 -9.46
N ALA A 305 12.92 17.81 -10.55
CA ALA A 305 12.14 19.04 -10.62
C ALA A 305 10.63 18.73 -10.55
N ILE A 306 9.86 19.75 -10.18
CA ILE A 306 8.39 19.71 -10.25
C ILE A 306 7.97 20.80 -11.24
N ASP A 307 7.74 20.44 -12.49
CA ASP A 307 7.57 21.40 -13.58
C ASP A 307 6.47 21.02 -14.58
N GLY A 308 6.46 21.58 -15.79
CA GLY A 308 5.40 21.34 -16.78
C GLY A 308 5.43 19.95 -17.40
N GLU A 309 6.55 19.23 -17.29
CA GLU A 309 6.71 17.87 -17.80
C GLU A 309 6.12 16.82 -16.84
N ASP A 310 5.72 17.24 -15.65
CA ASP A 310 5.12 16.40 -14.61
C ASP A 310 3.60 16.31 -14.70
N HIS A 311 3.16 15.64 -15.76
CA HIS A 311 1.77 15.54 -16.14
C HIS A 311 1.32 14.08 -16.33
N VAL A 312 0.01 13.89 -16.41
CA VAL A 312 -0.56 12.57 -16.73
C VAL A 312 -0.30 12.21 -18.21
N PRO A 313 -0.15 10.92 -18.57
CA PRO A 313 0.25 10.54 -19.93
C PRO A 313 -0.69 11.02 -21.05
N ASP A 314 -1.96 11.22 -20.73
CA ASP A 314 -3.05 11.58 -21.65
C ASP A 314 -3.31 13.10 -21.74
N SER A 315 -2.57 13.93 -20.99
CA SER A 315 -2.69 15.39 -21.08
C SER A 315 -1.49 16.11 -20.49
N ALA A 316 -0.79 16.90 -21.32
CA ALA A 316 0.29 17.79 -20.89
C ALA A 316 -0.17 18.96 -20.00
N LEU A 317 -1.49 19.20 -19.89
CA LEU A 317 -2.04 20.29 -19.08
C LEU A 317 -2.38 19.85 -17.66
N ILE A 318 -2.55 18.54 -17.43
CA ILE A 318 -3.04 18.04 -16.15
C ILE A 318 -1.86 17.47 -15.37
N PRO A 319 -1.40 18.14 -14.30
CA PRO A 319 -0.29 17.65 -13.51
C PRO A 319 -0.64 16.30 -12.86
N ALA A 320 0.34 15.41 -12.74
CA ALA A 320 0.19 14.18 -11.98
C ALA A 320 0.25 14.52 -10.48
N LEU A 321 -0.75 14.07 -9.70
CA LEU A 321 -0.88 14.40 -8.27
C LEU A 321 -0.82 13.17 -7.36
N PHE A 322 -0.24 13.34 -6.18
CA PHE A 322 -0.50 12.52 -5.00
C PHE A 322 -1.75 13.04 -4.25
N PRO A 323 -2.51 12.17 -3.56
CA PRO A 323 -2.33 10.71 -3.57
C PRO A 323 -2.61 10.12 -4.96
N MET A 324 -1.80 9.16 -5.38
CA MET A 324 -2.08 8.37 -6.57
C MET A 324 -3.26 7.46 -6.28
N SER A 325 -4.25 7.45 -7.17
CA SER A 325 -5.38 6.53 -7.12
C SER A 325 -5.17 5.37 -8.09
N VAL A 326 -5.13 4.15 -7.57
CA VAL A 326 -4.94 2.93 -8.36
C VAL A 326 -6.00 1.91 -8.00
N PHE A 327 -6.73 1.44 -9.00
CA PHE A 327 -7.71 0.37 -8.88
C PHE A 327 -7.06 -0.94 -9.32
N SER A 328 -6.84 -1.86 -8.39
CA SER A 328 -6.20 -3.14 -8.65
C SER A 328 -7.22 -4.26 -8.68
N LYS A 329 -7.22 -5.06 -9.75
CA LYS A 329 -8.17 -6.16 -9.90
C LYS A 329 -8.00 -7.20 -8.77
N LEU A 330 -9.12 -7.65 -8.23
CA LEU A 330 -9.22 -8.69 -7.21
C LEU A 330 -9.37 -10.07 -7.87
N GLU A 331 -8.92 -11.12 -7.17
CA GLU A 331 -8.99 -12.50 -7.65
C GLU A 331 -10.41 -13.06 -7.52
N GLY A 332 -11.08 -13.29 -8.65
CA GLY A 332 -12.41 -13.86 -8.68
C GLY A 332 -13.44 -13.04 -7.90
N ASP A 333 -14.13 -13.69 -6.95
CA ASP A 333 -15.09 -13.06 -6.04
C ASP A 333 -14.47 -12.65 -4.69
N ASP A 334 -13.17 -12.90 -4.49
CA ASP A 334 -12.47 -12.49 -3.28
C ASP A 334 -12.50 -10.97 -3.14
N ARG A 335 -12.48 -10.49 -1.90
CA ARG A 335 -12.54 -9.06 -1.58
C ARG A 335 -11.23 -8.54 -1.03
N LEU A 336 -10.27 -9.39 -0.64
CA LEU A 336 -9.00 -8.97 -0.06
C LEU A 336 -7.81 -9.42 -0.89
N VAL A 337 -7.98 -10.44 -1.72
CA VAL A 337 -6.88 -11.00 -2.53
C VAL A 337 -6.81 -10.29 -3.87
N GLY A 338 -5.70 -9.58 -4.11
CA GLY A 338 -5.38 -8.99 -5.41
C GLY A 338 -4.97 -10.05 -6.44
N GLN A 339 -5.37 -9.86 -7.69
CA GLN A 339 -4.95 -10.72 -8.81
C GLN A 339 -3.46 -10.50 -9.10
N ALA A 340 -2.63 -11.51 -8.81
CA ALA A 340 -1.17 -11.39 -8.91
C ALA A 340 -0.63 -11.48 -10.35
N ALA A 341 -1.28 -12.30 -11.21
CA ALA A 341 -0.86 -12.49 -12.59
C ALA A 341 -2.06 -12.89 -13.49
N PRO A 342 -2.30 -12.19 -14.61
CA PRO A 342 -1.72 -10.88 -14.92
C PRO A 342 -2.16 -9.85 -13.86
N ALA A 343 -1.30 -8.87 -13.55
CA ALA A 343 -1.75 -7.69 -12.82
C ALA A 343 -2.61 -6.86 -13.77
N VAL A 344 -3.79 -6.44 -13.30
CA VAL A 344 -4.71 -5.58 -14.05
C VAL A 344 -5.02 -4.36 -13.20
N LEU A 345 -4.66 -3.19 -13.71
CA LEU A 345 -4.69 -1.93 -12.97
C LEU A 345 -5.42 -0.86 -13.76
N ILE A 346 -6.29 -0.11 -13.12
CA ILE A 346 -6.85 1.13 -13.67
C ILE A 346 -6.28 2.27 -12.83
N GLN A 347 -5.62 3.24 -13.44
CA GLN A 347 -5.11 4.40 -12.71
C GLN A 347 -6.15 5.51 -12.77
N GLY A 348 -6.64 5.94 -11.61
CA GLY A 348 -7.53 7.10 -11.49
C GLY A 348 -6.80 8.41 -11.73
N LEU A 349 -7.59 9.45 -12.02
CA LEU A 349 -7.15 10.83 -12.08
C LEU A 349 -7.49 11.52 -10.75
N THR A 350 -6.46 11.89 -9.99
CA THR A 350 -6.64 12.67 -8.76
C THR A 350 -6.87 14.14 -9.12
N ILE A 351 -8.06 14.66 -8.80
CA ILE A 351 -8.51 16.01 -9.15
C ILE A 351 -8.48 16.89 -7.89
N TYR A 352 -7.80 18.03 -7.98
CA TYR A 352 -7.75 19.04 -6.93
C TYR A 352 -8.84 20.10 -7.16
N GLU A 353 -9.89 20.05 -6.33
CA GLU A 353 -11.11 20.87 -6.42
C GLU A 353 -11.96 20.57 -7.67
N ASP A 354 -11.43 20.90 -8.85
CA ASP A 354 -11.99 20.58 -10.16
C ASP A 354 -10.85 20.48 -11.19
N LEU A 355 -11.15 19.97 -12.39
CA LEU A 355 -10.12 19.71 -13.40
C LEU A 355 -9.51 20.99 -13.98
N VAL A 356 -10.26 22.10 -13.98
CA VAL A 356 -9.78 23.40 -14.44
C VAL A 356 -8.72 23.94 -13.48
N THR A 357 -9.03 23.89 -12.19
CA THR A 357 -8.14 24.27 -11.10
C THR A 357 -6.92 23.38 -11.08
N THR A 358 -7.10 22.07 -11.23
CA THR A 358 -6.01 21.09 -11.34
C THR A 358 -5.05 21.44 -12.49
N ALA A 359 -5.58 21.76 -13.67
CA ALA A 359 -4.77 22.10 -14.86
C ALA A 359 -4.04 23.45 -14.76
N THR A 360 -4.34 24.27 -13.74
CA THR A 360 -3.71 25.58 -13.53
C THR A 360 -2.85 25.63 -12.28
N LEU A 361 -2.62 24.49 -11.63
CA LEU A 361 -1.76 24.39 -10.45
C LEU A 361 -0.31 24.79 -10.79
N GLY A 362 0.29 25.60 -9.92
CA GLY A 362 1.71 25.91 -9.95
C GLY A 362 2.55 24.89 -9.17
N ALA A 363 3.83 25.23 -8.94
CA ALA A 363 4.75 24.42 -8.14
C ALA A 363 4.61 24.63 -6.61
N GLU A 364 3.67 25.47 -6.18
CA GLU A 364 3.46 25.77 -4.76
C GLU A 364 2.91 24.54 -4.00
N PRO A 365 3.26 24.38 -2.71
CA PRO A 365 2.68 23.33 -1.88
C PRO A 365 1.16 23.40 -1.86
N LEU A 366 0.51 22.24 -2.00
CA LEU A 366 -0.94 22.13 -1.99
C LEU A 366 -1.45 21.93 -0.56
N GLU A 367 -2.55 22.62 -0.24
CA GLU A 367 -3.17 22.49 1.08
C GLU A 367 -3.87 21.13 1.21
N PRO A 368 -3.72 20.43 2.36
CA PRO A 368 -4.48 19.22 2.64
C PRO A 368 -5.98 19.48 2.61
N LYS A 369 -6.77 18.49 2.17
CA LYS A 369 -8.23 18.59 2.10
C LYS A 369 -8.90 17.46 2.86
N GLU A 370 -10.11 17.68 3.36
CA GLU A 370 -10.93 16.63 3.98
C GLU A 370 -11.51 15.63 2.96
N SER A 371 -11.40 15.93 1.66
CA SER A 371 -11.88 15.08 0.58
C SER A 371 -11.00 15.15 -0.67
N ALA A 372 -11.15 14.13 -1.53
CA ALA A 372 -10.55 14.07 -2.85
C ALA A 372 -11.58 13.65 -3.89
N VAL A 373 -11.42 14.14 -5.12
CA VAL A 373 -12.21 13.69 -6.26
C VAL A 373 -11.30 12.83 -7.13
N ILE A 374 -11.71 11.58 -7.36
CA ILE A 374 -11.01 10.66 -8.26
C ILE A 374 -11.87 10.42 -9.49
N GLY A 375 -11.37 10.82 -10.66
CA GLY A 375 -11.95 10.44 -11.95
C GLY A 375 -11.43 9.08 -12.40
N VAL A 376 -12.29 8.06 -12.47
CA VAL A 376 -11.91 6.74 -13.01
C VAL A 376 -11.74 6.86 -14.52
N ARG A 377 -10.54 6.59 -15.00
CA ARG A 377 -10.25 6.55 -16.44
C ARG A 377 -10.65 5.18 -16.98
N PRO A 378 -11.33 5.09 -18.14
CA PRO A 378 -11.74 3.82 -18.72
C PRO A 378 -10.57 3.18 -19.48
N ALA A 379 -9.44 2.99 -18.79
CA ALA A 379 -8.22 2.39 -19.31
C ALA A 379 -7.60 1.44 -18.28
N ALA A 380 -7.31 0.21 -18.68
CA ALA A 380 -6.74 -0.83 -17.83
C ALA A 380 -5.39 -1.30 -18.36
N LEU A 381 -4.36 -1.23 -17.52
CA LEU A 381 -3.03 -1.76 -17.78
C LEU A 381 -2.96 -3.22 -17.34
N CYS A 382 -2.64 -4.11 -18.28
CA CYS A 382 -2.49 -5.55 -18.07
C CYS A 382 -1.04 -5.97 -18.32
N MET A 383 -0.43 -6.69 -17.39
CA MET A 383 0.92 -7.22 -17.57
C MET A 383 1.20 -8.40 -16.63
N HIS A 384 2.25 -9.17 -16.91
CA HIS A 384 2.77 -10.19 -15.98
C HIS A 384 3.95 -9.61 -15.19
N PRO A 385 3.78 -9.18 -13.92
CA PRO A 385 4.81 -8.40 -13.22
C PRO A 385 6.16 -9.12 -13.14
N THR A 386 6.14 -10.43 -12.96
CA THR A 386 7.33 -11.30 -12.79
C THR A 386 7.98 -11.75 -14.11
N ASP A 387 7.33 -11.51 -15.26
CA ASP A 387 7.84 -11.87 -16.59
C ASP A 387 7.79 -10.67 -17.56
N PRO A 388 8.76 -9.74 -17.47
CA PRO A 388 8.83 -8.56 -18.32
C PRO A 388 8.93 -8.88 -19.82
N ALA A 389 9.36 -10.09 -20.19
CA ALA A 389 9.51 -10.49 -21.60
C ALA A 389 8.17 -10.67 -22.31
N GLN A 390 7.07 -10.85 -21.57
CA GLN A 390 5.72 -10.86 -22.13
C GLN A 390 5.16 -9.47 -22.44
N GLY A 391 5.86 -8.40 -22.04
CA GLY A 391 5.39 -7.03 -22.19
C GLY A 391 4.15 -6.74 -21.35
N GLY A 392 3.34 -5.81 -21.82
CA GLY A 392 2.05 -5.43 -21.24
C GLY A 392 1.20 -4.67 -22.26
N VAL A 393 -0.07 -4.48 -21.94
CA VAL A 393 -1.03 -3.78 -22.79
C VAL A 393 -1.81 -2.77 -21.96
N LEU A 394 -1.91 -1.53 -22.43
CA LEU A 394 -2.89 -0.55 -21.96
C LEU A 394 -4.16 -0.69 -22.81
N VAL A 395 -5.20 -1.27 -22.24
CA VAL A 395 -6.51 -1.41 -22.86
C VAL A 395 -7.32 -0.15 -22.62
N ILE A 396 -7.73 0.56 -23.66
CA ILE A 396 -8.62 1.72 -23.58
C ILE A 396 -9.99 1.29 -24.10
N SER A 397 -11.06 1.55 -23.35
CA SER A 397 -12.41 1.05 -23.67
C SER A 397 -12.88 1.43 -25.08
N ARG A 398 -12.55 2.64 -25.54
CA ARG A 398 -12.95 3.22 -26.82
C ARG A 398 -11.82 4.07 -27.40
N ALA A 399 -11.65 4.05 -28.73
CA ALA A 399 -10.65 4.90 -29.40
C ALA A 399 -11.04 6.38 -29.43
N GLN A 400 -12.34 6.65 -29.46
CA GLN A 400 -12.90 7.99 -29.52
C GLN A 400 -13.97 8.16 -28.44
N ASP A 401 -14.20 9.41 -28.03
CA ASP A 401 -15.33 9.80 -27.19
C ASP A 401 -16.65 9.85 -28.00
N GLY A 402 -17.75 10.22 -27.33
CA GLY A 402 -19.08 10.36 -27.94
C GLY A 402 -19.19 11.49 -28.96
N GLU A 403 -18.27 12.45 -28.95
CA GLU A 403 -18.18 13.56 -29.92
C GLU A 403 -17.27 13.25 -31.12
N GLY A 404 -16.56 12.11 -31.10
CA GLY A 404 -15.63 11.67 -32.13
C GLY A 404 -14.21 12.24 -31.98
N ASN A 405 -13.85 12.78 -30.81
CA ASN A 405 -12.48 13.13 -30.49
C ASN A 405 -11.70 11.88 -30.12
N ASP A 406 -10.45 11.76 -30.59
CA ASP A 406 -9.57 10.67 -30.19
C ASP A 406 -9.22 10.79 -28.70
N ILE A 407 -9.30 9.68 -27.95
CA ILE A 407 -8.90 9.65 -26.53
C ILE A 407 -7.39 9.86 -26.40
N ILE A 408 -6.61 9.24 -27.29
CA ILE A 408 -5.19 9.51 -27.49
C ILE A 408 -5.03 9.80 -28.98
N ALA A 409 -4.56 11.00 -29.32
CA ALA A 409 -4.37 11.36 -30.71
C ALA A 409 -3.38 10.39 -31.38
N ALA A 410 -3.63 10.01 -32.63
CA ALA A 410 -2.81 9.01 -33.34
C ALA A 410 -1.31 9.37 -33.41
N GLY A 411 -0.97 10.66 -33.35
CA GLY A 411 0.43 11.13 -33.32
C GLY A 411 1.13 10.92 -31.98
N ASP A 412 0.37 10.77 -30.89
CA ASP A 412 0.88 10.73 -29.52
C ASP A 412 0.99 9.30 -28.97
N VAL A 413 0.33 8.32 -29.60
CA VAL A 413 0.33 6.89 -29.21
C VAL A 413 1.74 6.37 -28.92
N ALA A 414 2.68 6.58 -29.84
CA ALA A 414 4.06 6.09 -29.68
C ALA A 414 4.78 6.74 -28.48
N GLY A 415 4.51 8.02 -28.20
CA GLY A 415 5.07 8.73 -27.05
C GLY A 415 4.52 8.18 -25.73
N VAL A 416 3.21 7.89 -25.68
CA VAL A 416 2.56 7.28 -24.51
C VAL A 416 3.09 5.86 -24.28
N GLU A 417 3.19 5.05 -25.33
CA GLU A 417 3.77 3.69 -25.26
C GLU A 417 5.22 3.73 -24.76
N GLU A 418 6.05 4.67 -25.26
CA GLU A 418 7.43 4.82 -24.80
C GLU A 418 7.50 5.23 -23.32
N ALA A 419 6.68 6.20 -22.90
CA ALA A 419 6.65 6.67 -21.51
C ALA A 419 6.23 5.55 -20.55
N LEU A 420 5.13 4.83 -20.85
CA LEU A 420 4.69 3.68 -20.06
C LEU A 420 5.72 2.56 -20.08
N SER A 421 6.33 2.29 -21.23
CA SER A 421 7.35 1.24 -21.35
C SER A 421 8.58 1.52 -20.48
N ARG A 422 8.99 2.80 -20.43
CA ARG A 422 10.06 3.27 -19.56
C ARG A 422 9.69 3.15 -18.09
N GLN A 423 8.47 3.56 -17.73
CA GLN A 423 7.97 3.51 -16.36
C GLN A 423 7.91 2.07 -15.81
N PHE A 424 7.42 1.11 -16.60
CA PHE A 424 7.24 -0.28 -16.17
C PHE A 424 8.40 -1.22 -16.55
N GLY A 425 9.45 -0.69 -17.19
CA GLY A 425 10.63 -1.43 -17.59
C GLY A 425 10.35 -2.58 -18.57
N ARG A 426 9.33 -2.45 -19.42
CA ARG A 426 8.85 -3.50 -20.36
C ARG A 426 8.10 -2.85 -21.51
N ALA A 427 7.99 -3.50 -22.67
CA ALA A 427 7.19 -2.98 -23.76
C ALA A 427 5.70 -2.92 -23.37
N ILE A 428 5.07 -1.76 -23.50
CA ILE A 428 3.64 -1.53 -23.32
C ILE A 428 3.04 -1.10 -24.65
N GLU A 429 2.02 -1.82 -25.11
CA GLU A 429 1.25 -1.49 -26.32
C GLU A 429 -0.13 -0.94 -25.96
N ILE A 430 -0.65 0.00 -26.75
CA ILE A 430 -2.01 0.51 -26.59
C ILE A 430 -2.97 -0.29 -27.48
N VAL A 431 -4.05 -0.79 -26.88
CA VAL A 431 -5.11 -1.51 -27.59
C VAL A 431 -6.47 -0.94 -27.21
N TYR A 432 -7.39 -0.87 -28.18
CA TYR A 432 -8.77 -0.48 -27.93
C TYR A 432 -9.66 -1.72 -27.81
N GLY A 433 -10.42 -1.82 -26.73
CA GLY A 433 -11.34 -2.92 -26.49
C GLY A 433 -11.88 -2.94 -25.08
N CYS A 434 -12.73 -3.91 -24.78
CA CYS A 434 -13.45 -3.91 -23.52
C CYS A 434 -12.55 -4.17 -22.32
N LEU A 435 -12.77 -3.40 -21.26
CA LEU A 435 -12.01 -3.47 -20.02
C LEU A 435 -12.20 -4.85 -19.36
N PRO A 436 -11.18 -5.37 -18.65
CA PRO A 436 -11.31 -6.66 -18.00
C PRO A 436 -12.37 -6.62 -16.90
N GLU A 437 -13.43 -7.39 -17.07
CA GLU A 437 -14.51 -7.49 -16.07
C GLU A 437 -13.99 -8.03 -14.73
N GLY A 438 -14.60 -7.58 -13.63
CA GLY A 438 -14.26 -8.02 -12.27
C GLY A 438 -14.35 -6.91 -11.23
N ARG A 439 -13.97 -7.24 -10.00
CA ARG A 439 -13.89 -6.29 -8.89
C ARG A 439 -12.48 -5.72 -8.77
N TYR A 440 -12.40 -4.48 -8.33
CA TYR A 440 -11.18 -3.73 -8.18
C TYR A 440 -11.15 -3.04 -6.82
N ALA A 441 -10.05 -3.23 -6.09
CA ALA A 441 -9.74 -2.49 -4.87
C ALA A 441 -9.15 -1.12 -5.22
N LEU A 442 -9.60 -0.07 -4.56
CA LEU A 442 -9.07 1.28 -4.69
C LEU A 442 -7.95 1.51 -3.68
N ASN A 443 -6.79 1.90 -4.17
CA ASN A 443 -5.60 2.22 -3.41
C ASN A 443 -5.32 3.72 -3.53
N LEU A 444 -5.14 4.41 -2.41
CA LEU A 444 -4.54 5.74 -2.36
C LEU A 444 -3.11 5.64 -1.86
N ILE A 445 -2.15 6.19 -2.60
CA ILE A 445 -0.71 6.08 -2.30
C ILE A 445 -0.11 7.48 -2.27
N TYR A 446 0.60 7.83 -1.20
CA TYR A 446 1.41 9.06 -1.14
C TYR A 446 2.81 8.83 -1.72
N GLY A 447 3.50 9.92 -2.08
CA GLY A 447 4.89 9.87 -2.55
C GLY A 447 5.88 9.33 -1.50
N THR A 448 5.48 9.29 -0.22
CA THR A 448 6.24 8.64 0.86
C THR A 448 6.08 7.11 0.88
N GLY A 449 5.27 6.54 -0.02
CA GLY A 449 4.93 5.12 -0.07
C GLY A 449 3.83 4.69 0.91
N GLN A 450 3.38 5.60 1.78
CA GLN A 450 2.26 5.33 2.68
C GLN A 450 0.97 5.23 1.87
N ALA A 451 0.26 4.12 2.05
CA ALA A 451 -0.92 3.80 1.27
C ALA A 451 -2.09 3.31 2.12
N TRP A 452 -3.28 3.37 1.55
CA TRP A 452 -4.49 2.79 2.10
C TRP A 452 -5.29 2.14 0.97
N THR A 453 -5.87 0.98 1.24
CA THR A 453 -6.65 0.21 0.27
C THR A 453 -8.06 0.00 0.79
N VAL A 454 -9.06 0.12 -0.08
CA VAL A 454 -10.42 -0.38 0.17
C VAL A 454 -10.85 -1.28 -0.99
N PRO A 455 -11.50 -2.42 -0.72
CA PRO A 455 -11.79 -2.97 0.60
C PRO A 455 -10.53 -3.44 1.35
N ASN A 456 -10.62 -3.55 2.68
CA ASN A 456 -9.54 -4.06 3.55
C ASN A 456 -10.11 -4.87 4.73
N GLU A 457 -9.24 -5.36 5.62
CA GLU A 457 -9.65 -6.21 6.74
C GLU A 457 -10.61 -5.48 7.69
N ALA A 458 -10.58 -4.15 7.80
CA ALA A 458 -11.56 -3.42 8.61
C ALA A 458 -12.99 -3.55 8.06
N GLY A 459 -13.15 -3.67 6.74
CA GLY A 459 -14.45 -3.78 6.07
C GLY A 459 -14.85 -5.18 5.61
N VAL A 460 -13.92 -6.13 5.54
CA VAL A 460 -14.18 -7.50 5.09
C VAL A 460 -13.81 -8.50 6.18
N CYS A 461 -14.63 -9.54 6.33
CA CYS A 461 -14.31 -10.62 7.24
C CYS A 461 -13.34 -11.61 6.57
N ALA A 462 -12.22 -11.90 7.23
CA ALA A 462 -11.27 -12.90 6.75
C ALA A 462 -11.93 -14.30 6.73
N PRO A 463 -11.44 -15.26 5.92
CA PRO A 463 -11.95 -16.63 5.94
C PRO A 463 -11.92 -17.30 7.34
N SER A 464 -10.97 -16.89 8.18
CA SER A 464 -10.82 -17.33 9.57
C SER A 464 -11.79 -16.63 10.56
N GLU A 465 -12.44 -15.55 10.14
CA GLU A 465 -13.34 -14.73 10.96
C GLU A 465 -14.76 -14.78 10.37
N PRO A 466 -15.65 -15.69 10.77
CA PRO A 466 -16.99 -15.75 10.20
C PRO A 466 -17.77 -14.46 10.46
N ALA A 467 -18.54 -14.01 9.46
CA ALA A 467 -19.45 -12.88 9.61
C ALA A 467 -20.60 -13.27 10.54
N THR A 468 -20.53 -12.84 11.81
CA THR A 468 -21.56 -13.13 12.82
C THR A 468 -22.77 -12.20 12.68
N SER A 469 -22.57 -11.01 12.10
CA SER A 469 -23.61 -10.06 11.72
C SER A 469 -23.08 -9.14 10.60
N PRO A 470 -23.93 -8.30 9.96
CA PRO A 470 -23.45 -7.34 8.96
C PRO A 470 -22.35 -6.39 9.46
N ALA A 471 -22.29 -6.13 10.77
CA ALA A 471 -21.37 -5.17 11.40
C ALA A 471 -20.25 -5.82 12.22
N VAL A 472 -20.09 -7.15 12.19
CA VAL A 472 -19.11 -7.87 13.03
C VAL A 472 -18.48 -9.05 12.28
N CYS A 473 -17.15 -9.12 12.31
CA CYS A 473 -16.35 -10.25 11.84
C CYS A 473 -15.76 -10.96 13.06
N GLY A 474 -16.23 -12.16 13.40
CA GLY A 474 -15.85 -12.82 14.65
C GLY A 474 -16.17 -11.96 15.88
N ALA A 475 -15.13 -11.43 16.55
CA ALA A 475 -15.23 -10.51 17.68
C ALA A 475 -14.92 -9.04 17.33
N ARG A 476 -14.48 -8.78 16.10
CA ARG A 476 -14.02 -7.48 15.62
C ARG A 476 -15.16 -6.71 14.94
N PRO A 477 -15.29 -5.39 15.17
CA PRO A 477 -16.23 -4.57 14.41
C PRO A 477 -15.86 -4.55 12.92
N ARG A 478 -16.89 -4.61 12.07
CA ARG A 478 -16.76 -4.43 10.62
C ARG A 478 -17.23 -3.03 10.25
N LEU A 479 -16.39 -2.31 9.51
CA LEU A 479 -16.65 -0.96 9.03
C LEU A 479 -17.20 -1.03 7.61
N GLU A 480 -18.47 -0.68 7.42
CA GLU A 480 -19.13 -0.75 6.11
C GLU A 480 -18.44 0.15 5.07
N SER A 481 -17.91 1.30 5.52
CA SER A 481 -17.18 2.24 4.66
C SER A 481 -15.87 1.69 4.07
N GLN A 482 -15.34 0.60 4.64
CA GLN A 482 -14.07 -0.01 4.26
C GLN A 482 -14.25 -1.26 3.38
N ASP A 483 -15.46 -1.44 2.81
CA ASP A 483 -15.85 -2.61 2.01
C ASP A 483 -16.21 -2.26 0.55
N VAL A 484 -15.95 -1.02 0.13
CA VAL A 484 -16.37 -0.50 -1.17
C VAL A 484 -15.43 -0.99 -2.29
N VAL A 485 -16.01 -1.47 -3.40
CA VAL A 485 -15.28 -1.86 -4.61
C VAL A 485 -15.75 -1.07 -5.84
N LEU A 486 -14.84 -0.87 -6.80
CA LEU A 486 -15.21 -0.61 -8.19
C LEU A 486 -15.40 -1.96 -8.89
N ARG A 487 -16.45 -2.10 -9.69
CA ARG A 487 -16.69 -3.28 -10.51
C ARG A 487 -16.76 -2.88 -11.98
N ILE A 488 -15.94 -3.53 -12.80
CA ILE A 488 -16.12 -3.52 -14.25
C ILE A 488 -17.13 -4.62 -14.58
N GLY A 489 -18.32 -4.20 -15.01
CA GLY A 489 -19.44 -5.07 -15.34
C GLY A 489 -19.51 -5.44 -16.82
N PRO A 490 -20.59 -6.16 -17.22
CA PRO A 490 -20.87 -6.45 -18.62
C PRO A 490 -20.95 -5.17 -19.46
N PRO A 491 -20.70 -5.27 -20.78
CA PRO A 491 -20.79 -4.12 -21.67
C PRO A 491 -22.23 -3.68 -21.94
N ASP A 492 -22.39 -2.39 -22.18
CA ASP A 492 -23.65 -1.80 -22.66
C ASP A 492 -23.85 -2.09 -24.17
N ASP A 493 -22.76 -2.19 -24.94
CA ASP A 493 -22.74 -2.66 -26.33
C ASP A 493 -21.98 -4.00 -26.47
N PRO A 494 -22.68 -5.15 -26.32
CA PRO A 494 -22.07 -6.46 -26.51
C PRO A 494 -21.51 -6.71 -27.92
N ALA A 495 -22.01 -6.03 -28.94
CA ALA A 495 -21.51 -6.19 -30.30
C ALA A 495 -20.12 -5.54 -30.44
N TYR A 496 -19.93 -4.36 -29.83
CA TYR A 496 -18.62 -3.74 -29.76
C TYR A 496 -17.58 -4.65 -29.11
N CYS A 497 -17.87 -5.25 -27.95
CA CYS A 497 -16.93 -6.17 -27.29
C CYS A 497 -16.70 -7.48 -28.03
N ALA A 498 -17.63 -7.91 -28.89
CA ALA A 498 -17.40 -9.06 -29.75
C ALA A 498 -16.37 -8.73 -30.85
N GLU A 499 -16.34 -7.49 -31.34
CA GLU A 499 -15.36 -7.01 -32.33
C GLU A 499 -14.04 -6.56 -31.69
N HIS A 500 -14.10 -6.00 -30.48
CA HIS A 500 -12.98 -5.48 -29.71
C HIS A 500 -12.92 -6.15 -28.32
N PRO A 501 -12.62 -7.46 -28.28
CA PRO A 501 -12.62 -8.19 -27.02
C PRO A 501 -11.51 -7.71 -26.10
N THR A 502 -11.67 -7.96 -24.80
CA THR A 502 -10.60 -7.81 -23.82
C THR A 502 -9.36 -8.59 -24.28
N PRO A 503 -8.17 -7.97 -24.36
CA PRO A 503 -6.95 -8.65 -24.78
C PRO A 503 -6.63 -9.87 -23.91
N ALA A 504 -6.12 -10.94 -24.55
CA ALA A 504 -5.84 -12.20 -23.88
C ALA A 504 -4.84 -12.07 -22.71
N ILE A 505 -3.90 -11.13 -22.79
CA ILE A 505 -2.93 -10.83 -21.71
C ILE A 505 -3.60 -10.30 -20.42
N CYS A 506 -4.86 -9.84 -20.50
CA CYS A 506 -5.62 -9.40 -19.33
C CYS A 506 -6.44 -10.52 -18.68
N ALA A 507 -6.50 -11.69 -19.31
CA ALA A 507 -7.20 -12.85 -18.77
C ALA A 507 -6.29 -13.64 -17.80
N PRO A 508 -6.84 -14.16 -16.68
CA PRO A 508 -6.10 -15.00 -15.74
C PRO A 508 -5.68 -16.36 -16.31
#